data_AF-A0AA40DWQ7-F1
#
_entry.id   AF-A0AA40DWQ7-F1
#
_cell.length_a   1.000
_cell.length_b   1.000
_cell.length_c   1.000
_cell.angle_alpha   90.00
_cell.angle_beta   90.00
_cell.angle_gamma   90.00
#
_symmetry.space_group_name_H-M   'P 1'
#
loop_
_entity.id
_entity.type
_entity.pdbx_description
1 polymer ?
#
loop_
_entity_poly.entity_id
_entity_poly.type
_entity_poly.pdbx_seq_one_letter_code
_entity_poly.pdbx_strand_id
1 'polypeptide(L)'
;MWPKSDSVSRCFSALLLASSLSSSPGGLGVAGTKHVMIPSTSFESQANFDADWNYNYPWGTDHNGAARMAKGQVALSGGAGAGTVTLTARKVTGEKPATHGGKQITIKYLSGAVHAKEHFNVSRGGGYDFAGEFRATTARGTWPAFWLTAVNGWPPEVDMAEWKGSGKISFNTFNTSSSVRARDVAYSEAASFHKILCEIRDENGRDVSAKFYMDDKLIDTQYGKGYVGQPLYL
;
A
#
# COMPACT_ATOMS: atom_id res chain seq x y z
N MET A 1 -43.80 28.18 -27.48
CA MET A 1 -45.12 27.99 -26.83
C MET A 1 -45.32 26.50 -26.66
N TRP A 2 -44.95 25.98 -25.49
CA TRP A 2 -45.11 24.59 -25.06
C TRP A 2 -45.87 24.61 -23.73
N PRO A 3 -46.90 23.78 -23.53
CA PRO A 3 -47.73 23.86 -22.34
C PRO A 3 -47.07 23.19 -21.14
N LYS A 4 -47.19 23.86 -20.00
CA LYS A 4 -46.97 23.32 -18.66
C LYS A 4 -48.04 22.26 -18.36
N SER A 5 -47.64 21.13 -17.79
CA SER A 5 -48.57 20.26 -17.06
C SER A 5 -48.25 20.31 -15.57
N ASP A 6 -49.10 21.00 -14.82
CA ASP A 6 -49.33 20.74 -13.41
C ASP A 6 -50.30 19.56 -13.31
N SER A 7 -50.01 18.58 -12.44
CA SER A 7 -51.03 18.04 -11.51
C SER A 7 -50.62 16.82 -10.70
N VAL A 8 -50.90 16.97 -9.40
CA VAL A 8 -51.58 16.03 -8.51
C VAL A 8 -50.72 15.03 -7.71
N SER A 9 -50.53 15.44 -6.46
CA SER A 9 -50.37 14.63 -5.26
C SER A 9 -51.34 13.45 -5.20
N ARG A 10 -50.82 12.25 -4.95
CA ARG A 10 -51.60 11.10 -4.48
C ARG A 10 -50.90 10.50 -3.26
N CYS A 11 -51.50 10.73 -2.10
CA CYS A 11 -51.31 9.93 -0.90
C CYS A 11 -51.71 8.48 -1.20
N PHE A 12 -50.79 7.54 -0.98
CA PHE A 12 -51.12 6.13 -0.78
C PHE A 12 -50.66 5.74 0.61
N SER A 13 -51.63 5.63 1.52
CA SER A 13 -51.51 4.81 2.72
C SER A 13 -51.63 3.35 2.29
N ALA A 14 -50.60 2.55 2.56
CA ALA A 14 -50.67 1.10 2.47
C ALA A 14 -50.21 0.50 3.80
N LEU A 15 -51.22 0.13 4.58
CA LEU A 15 -51.35 -1.01 5.47
C LEU A 15 -50.05 -1.65 6.00
N LEU A 16 -49.84 -1.54 7.32
CA LEU A 16 -48.98 -2.44 8.09
C LEU A 16 -49.51 -3.89 7.96
N LEU A 17 -48.67 -4.79 7.47
CA LEU A 17 -48.72 -6.20 7.83
C LEU A 17 -47.49 -6.51 8.70
N ALA A 18 -47.75 -6.71 9.99
CA ALA A 18 -46.76 -7.21 10.93
C ALA A 18 -46.48 -8.68 10.61
N SER A 19 -45.36 -8.96 9.95
CA SER A 19 -44.78 -10.31 9.91
C SER A 19 -43.99 -10.53 11.20
N SER A 20 -44.45 -11.53 11.96
CA SER A 20 -43.92 -11.98 13.24
C SER A 20 -42.42 -12.29 13.20
N LEU A 21 -41.71 -11.77 14.20
CA LEU A 21 -40.33 -12.10 14.55
C LEU A 21 -40.15 -13.60 14.76
N SER A 22 -39.29 -14.23 13.97
CA SER A 22 -38.51 -15.39 14.39
C SER A 22 -37.05 -14.98 14.37
N SER A 23 -36.63 -14.31 15.45
CA SER A 23 -35.22 -14.02 15.71
C SER A 23 -34.53 -15.31 16.15
N SER A 24 -33.88 -15.99 15.20
CA SER A 24 -32.79 -16.90 15.57
C SER A 24 -31.66 -16.09 16.22
N PRO A 25 -31.12 -16.48 17.38
CA PRO A 25 -29.96 -15.82 17.97
C PRO A 25 -28.70 -16.29 17.23
N GLY A 26 -28.50 -15.78 16.02
CA GLY A 26 -27.22 -15.85 15.31
C GLY A 26 -26.51 -14.52 15.49
N GLY A 27 -25.42 -14.52 16.25
CA GLY A 27 -24.78 -13.34 16.83
C GLY A 27 -24.61 -12.14 15.88
N LEU A 28 -24.95 -10.96 16.39
CA LEU A 28 -24.40 -9.70 15.91
C LEU A 28 -22.88 -9.83 15.99
N GLY A 29 -22.23 -10.03 14.84
CA GLY A 29 -20.78 -9.91 14.74
C GLY A 29 -20.41 -8.52 15.23
N VAL A 30 -19.75 -8.44 16.38
CA VAL A 30 -19.08 -7.22 16.82
C VAL A 30 -18.08 -6.92 15.71
N ALA A 31 -18.34 -5.91 14.89
CA ALA A 31 -17.32 -5.35 14.03
C ALA A 31 -16.20 -4.88 14.97
N GLY A 32 -15.11 -5.65 15.02
CA GLY A 32 -14.00 -5.35 15.90
C GLY A 32 -13.49 -3.94 15.62
N THR A 33 -13.26 -3.17 16.67
CA THR A 33 -12.65 -1.84 16.55
C THR A 33 -11.34 -1.96 15.77
N LYS A 34 -11.25 -1.34 14.59
CA LYS A 34 -9.99 -1.25 13.85
C LYS A 34 -9.08 -0.23 14.55
N HIS A 35 -7.89 -0.66 14.98
CA HIS A 35 -6.86 0.25 15.42
C HIS A 35 -6.14 0.83 14.20
N VAL A 36 -6.01 2.16 14.14
CA VAL A 36 -5.31 2.85 13.05
C VAL A 36 -3.86 3.05 13.48
N MET A 37 -2.93 2.42 12.75
CA MET A 37 -1.48 2.55 13.04
C MET A 37 -0.90 3.84 12.48
N ILE A 38 -1.22 4.16 11.22
CA ILE A 38 -0.79 5.39 10.55
C ILE A 38 -2.05 6.11 10.07
N PRO A 39 -2.34 7.32 10.56
CA PRO A 39 -3.50 8.09 10.11
C PRO A 39 -3.41 8.44 8.62
N SER A 40 -4.56 8.49 7.94
CA SER A 40 -4.64 9.01 6.56
C SER A 40 -4.21 10.48 6.47
N THR A 41 -4.24 11.20 7.59
CA THR A 41 -3.79 12.59 7.73
C THR A 41 -2.27 12.72 7.86
N SER A 42 -1.50 11.62 7.85
CA SER A 42 -0.04 11.63 8.05
C SER A 42 0.72 12.45 7.00
N PHE A 43 0.10 12.81 5.87
CA PHE A 43 0.69 13.67 4.83
C PHE A 43 0.15 15.10 4.79
N GLU A 44 -0.69 15.52 5.74
CA GLU A 44 -1.33 16.85 5.69
C GLU A 44 -0.43 18.00 6.17
N SER A 45 0.64 17.69 6.90
CA SER A 45 1.62 18.68 7.37
C SER A 45 2.98 18.04 7.62
N GLN A 46 4.03 18.86 7.68
CA GLN A 46 5.37 18.35 8.02
C GLN A 46 5.39 17.72 9.42
N ALA A 47 4.63 18.26 10.38
CA ALA A 47 4.54 17.71 11.73
C ALA A 47 3.87 16.32 11.74
N ASN A 48 2.81 16.14 10.94
CA ASN A 48 2.15 14.83 10.81
C ASN A 48 3.09 13.83 10.11
N PHE A 49 3.76 14.27 9.04
CA PHE A 49 4.73 13.42 8.35
C PHE A 49 5.85 12.99 9.29
N ASP A 50 6.45 13.95 10.00
CA ASP A 50 7.53 13.69 10.95
C ASP A 50 7.07 12.91 12.19
N ALA A 51 5.77 12.75 12.45
CA ALA A 51 5.27 11.90 13.52
C ALA A 51 5.35 10.42 13.13
N ASP A 52 4.95 10.07 11.90
CA ASP A 52 4.76 8.69 11.46
C ASP A 52 5.89 8.15 10.56
N TRP A 53 6.64 9.03 9.89
CA TRP A 53 7.56 8.65 8.81
C TRP A 53 8.99 9.11 9.04
N ASN A 54 9.93 8.31 8.55
CA ASN A 54 11.35 8.64 8.39
C ASN A 54 11.70 8.72 6.90
N TYR A 55 12.77 9.45 6.58
CA TYR A 55 13.32 9.51 5.22
C TYR A 55 14.27 8.33 4.93
N ASN A 56 14.42 8.03 3.63
CA ASN A 56 15.23 6.94 3.07
C ASN A 56 14.71 5.54 3.45
N TYR A 57 15.45 4.49 3.07
CA TYR A 57 15.18 3.12 3.54
C TYR A 57 15.54 2.98 5.03
N PRO A 58 14.95 2.01 5.74
CA PRO A 58 15.29 1.79 7.15
C PRO A 58 16.75 1.39 7.39
N TRP A 59 17.46 0.90 6.36
CA TRP A 59 18.89 0.58 6.40
C TRP A 59 19.80 1.63 5.72
N GLY A 60 19.27 2.79 5.33
CA GLY A 60 20.04 3.87 4.71
C GLY A 60 19.57 4.25 3.31
N THR A 61 20.51 4.57 2.42
CA THR A 61 20.21 5.32 1.19
C THR A 61 20.26 4.48 -0.10
N ASP A 62 20.86 3.30 -0.05
CA ASP A 62 21.11 2.48 -1.25
C ASP A 62 20.37 1.14 -1.18
N HIS A 63 20.03 0.58 -2.34
CA HIS A 63 19.39 -0.74 -2.48
C HIS A 63 19.88 -1.44 -3.77
N ASN A 64 19.02 -2.18 -4.48
CA ASN A 64 19.36 -3.06 -5.60
C ASN A 64 19.33 -2.37 -6.99
N GLY A 65 19.38 -1.03 -7.02
CA GLY A 65 19.28 -0.22 -8.24
C GLY A 65 20.27 0.95 -8.30
N ALA A 66 20.32 1.61 -9.45
CA ALA A 66 21.25 2.73 -9.70
C ALA A 66 20.78 4.08 -9.10
N ALA A 67 19.79 4.06 -8.21
CA ALA A 67 19.26 5.24 -7.54
C ALA A 67 19.69 5.25 -6.07
N ARG A 68 20.15 6.41 -5.61
CA ARG A 68 20.43 6.68 -4.19
C ARG A 68 19.30 7.56 -3.61
N MET A 69 18.77 7.15 -2.47
CA MET A 69 17.71 7.89 -1.79
C MET A 69 18.28 9.12 -1.08
N ALA A 70 17.57 10.24 -1.18
CA ALA A 70 17.93 11.48 -0.52
C ALA A 70 16.67 12.22 -0.04
N LYS A 71 16.73 12.78 1.18
CA LYS A 71 15.64 13.60 1.74
C LYS A 71 15.19 14.73 0.79
N GLY A 72 16.13 15.37 0.09
CA GLY A 72 15.81 16.43 -0.87
C GLY A 72 15.07 15.98 -2.14
N GLN A 73 14.73 14.70 -2.27
CA GLN A 73 13.87 14.16 -3.34
C GLN A 73 12.47 13.77 -2.83
N VAL A 74 12.17 14.08 -1.56
CA VAL A 74 10.87 13.91 -0.92
C VAL A 74 10.28 15.29 -0.70
N ALA A 75 9.10 15.55 -1.23
CA ALA A 75 8.38 16.81 -1.03
C ALA A 75 6.96 16.53 -0.55
N LEU A 76 6.56 17.22 0.53
CA LEU A 76 5.18 17.27 0.96
C LEU A 76 4.45 18.41 0.25
N SER A 77 3.25 18.15 -0.21
CA SER A 77 2.39 19.13 -0.86
C SER A 77 0.93 18.90 -0.48
N GLY A 78 0.08 19.88 -0.74
CA GLY A 78 -1.29 19.87 -0.25
C GLY A 78 -1.36 20.33 1.22
N GLY A 79 -2.54 20.14 1.82
CA GLY A 79 -2.84 20.48 3.21
C GLY A 79 -3.90 19.56 3.75
N ALA A 80 -4.64 19.98 4.77
CA ALA A 80 -5.73 19.20 5.36
C ALA A 80 -6.69 18.64 4.29
N GLY A 81 -6.92 17.33 4.31
CA GLY A 81 -7.77 16.59 3.38
C GLY A 81 -7.17 16.32 1.99
N ALA A 82 -5.95 16.81 1.68
CA ALA A 82 -5.33 16.70 0.35
C ALA A 82 -3.81 16.48 0.40
N GLY A 83 -3.26 16.08 1.54
CA GLY A 83 -1.83 15.87 1.74
C GLY A 83 -1.25 14.81 0.81
N THR A 84 -0.14 15.10 0.15
CA THR A 84 0.54 14.19 -0.78
C THR A 84 2.05 14.26 -0.60
N VAL A 85 2.69 13.10 -0.47
CA VAL A 85 4.14 12.95 -0.60
C VAL A 85 4.50 12.69 -2.05
N THR A 86 5.42 13.49 -2.60
CA THR A 86 5.99 13.30 -3.94
C THR A 86 7.43 12.84 -3.82
N LEU A 87 7.75 11.69 -4.44
CA LEU A 87 9.10 11.17 -4.58
C LEU A 87 9.58 11.46 -6.01
N THR A 88 10.62 12.28 -6.14
CA THR A 88 11.12 12.70 -7.47
C THR A 88 12.46 12.03 -7.75
N ALA A 89 12.57 11.35 -8.90
CA ALA A 89 13.85 10.84 -9.37
C ALA A 89 14.49 11.86 -10.33
N ARG A 90 15.81 12.07 -10.20
CA ARG A 90 16.60 12.91 -11.11
C ARG A 90 17.92 12.25 -11.47
N LYS A 91 18.35 12.41 -12.72
CA LYS A 91 19.65 11.94 -13.18
C LYS A 91 20.77 12.76 -12.53
N VAL A 92 21.85 12.09 -12.15
CA VAL A 92 23.06 12.68 -11.58
C VAL A 92 24.33 12.03 -12.11
N THR A 93 25.46 12.67 -11.86
CA THR A 93 26.80 12.18 -12.19
C THR A 93 27.73 12.43 -11.01
N GLY A 94 28.75 11.58 -10.82
CA GLY A 94 29.79 11.79 -9.80
C GLY A 94 29.43 11.25 -8.41
N GLU A 95 28.28 10.59 -8.25
CA GLU A 95 27.93 9.89 -7.01
C GLU A 95 28.88 8.72 -6.74
N LYS A 96 29.24 8.52 -5.47
CA LYS A 96 30.00 7.34 -5.05
C LYS A 96 29.19 6.06 -5.35
N PRO A 97 29.82 4.98 -5.85
CA PRO A 97 29.13 3.71 -6.06
C PRO A 97 28.49 3.19 -4.76
N ALA A 98 27.41 2.45 -4.90
CA ALA A 98 26.79 1.67 -3.83
C ALA A 98 27.30 0.22 -3.86
N THR A 99 27.13 -0.50 -2.75
CA THR A 99 27.40 -1.94 -2.69
C THR A 99 26.12 -2.68 -2.29
N HIS A 100 25.70 -3.64 -3.11
CA HIS A 100 24.56 -4.50 -2.79
C HIS A 100 24.79 -5.90 -3.35
N GLY A 101 24.50 -6.95 -2.56
CA GLY A 101 24.71 -8.35 -2.95
C GLY A 101 26.16 -8.67 -3.38
N GLY A 102 27.15 -8.00 -2.78
CA GLY A 102 28.57 -8.15 -3.13
C GLY A 102 28.99 -7.47 -4.44
N LYS A 103 28.12 -6.69 -5.08
CA LYS A 103 28.40 -6.00 -6.34
C LYS A 103 28.46 -4.49 -6.15
N GLN A 104 29.39 -3.84 -6.85
CA GLN A 104 29.43 -2.38 -6.97
C GLN A 104 28.38 -1.91 -7.98
N ILE A 105 27.58 -0.94 -7.59
CA ILE A 105 26.52 -0.35 -8.41
C ILE A 105 26.84 1.12 -8.63
N THR A 106 27.02 1.51 -9.89
CA THR A 106 27.16 2.92 -10.25
C THR A 106 25.84 3.65 -10.02
N ILE A 107 25.87 4.66 -9.15
CA ILE A 107 24.72 5.54 -8.94
C ILE A 107 24.60 6.53 -10.09
N LYS A 108 23.42 6.55 -10.71
CA LYS A 108 23.07 7.39 -11.87
C LYS A 108 21.90 8.32 -11.58
N TYR A 109 21.19 8.10 -10.47
CA TYR A 109 20.02 8.85 -10.09
C TYR A 109 20.02 9.14 -8.59
N LEU A 110 19.45 10.28 -8.21
CA LEU A 110 18.90 10.45 -6.87
C LEU A 110 17.39 10.26 -6.94
N SER A 111 16.80 9.71 -5.88
CA SER A 111 15.35 9.56 -5.73
C SER A 111 14.94 9.73 -4.25
N GLY A 112 13.66 9.67 -3.97
CA GLY A 112 13.11 9.67 -2.61
C GLY A 112 12.67 8.28 -2.17
N ALA A 113 12.80 8.00 -0.88
CA ALA A 113 12.12 6.92 -0.18
C ALA A 113 11.73 7.43 1.22
N VAL A 114 10.68 6.85 1.80
CA VAL A 114 10.24 7.08 3.17
C VAL A 114 9.85 5.71 3.75
N HIS A 115 9.96 5.55 5.07
CA HIS A 115 9.51 4.35 5.76
C HIS A 115 8.77 4.73 7.04
N ALA A 116 7.84 3.88 7.46
CA ALA A 116 7.12 4.07 8.71
C ALA A 116 8.07 3.95 9.90
N LYS A 117 7.82 4.73 10.96
CA LYS A 117 8.52 4.56 12.24
C LYS A 117 8.03 3.34 13.01
N GLU A 118 6.75 3.02 12.85
CA GLU A 118 6.15 1.83 13.43
C GLU A 118 6.61 0.57 12.69
N HIS A 119 6.67 -0.53 13.44
CA HIS A 119 6.82 -1.87 12.85
C HIS A 119 5.49 -2.60 12.90
N PHE A 120 5.30 -3.52 11.96
CA PHE A 120 4.07 -4.30 11.83
C PHE A 120 4.38 -5.77 12.01
N ASN A 121 3.70 -6.44 12.95
CA ASN A 121 3.87 -7.87 13.20
C ASN A 121 2.50 -8.56 13.28
N VAL A 122 2.20 -9.40 12.29
CA VAL A 122 0.91 -10.11 12.26
C VAL A 122 0.84 -11.06 13.45
N SER A 123 -0.07 -10.80 14.37
CA SER A 123 -0.34 -11.67 15.51
C SER A 123 -1.29 -12.81 15.11
N ARG A 124 -1.26 -13.91 15.87
CA ARG A 124 -2.19 -15.03 15.66
C ARG A 124 -3.65 -14.55 15.72
N GLY A 125 -4.46 -14.94 14.74
CA GLY A 125 -5.85 -14.51 14.57
C GLY A 125 -6.03 -13.03 14.18
N GLY A 126 -4.94 -12.30 13.91
CA GLY A 126 -4.95 -10.88 13.60
C GLY A 126 -4.44 -10.56 12.19
N GLY A 127 -4.15 -9.28 11.95
CA GLY A 127 -3.59 -8.79 10.70
C GLY A 127 -3.76 -7.30 10.49
N TYR A 128 -3.38 -6.83 9.31
CA TYR A 128 -3.34 -5.41 8.96
C TYR A 128 -3.93 -5.14 7.58
N ASP A 129 -4.52 -3.97 7.42
CA ASP A 129 -4.89 -3.40 6.13
C ASP A 129 -3.85 -2.33 5.79
N PHE A 130 -3.03 -2.58 4.78
CA PHE A 130 -2.09 -1.59 4.25
C PHE A 130 -2.72 -0.96 3.03
N ALA A 131 -3.07 0.32 3.12
CA ALA A 131 -3.80 1.02 2.06
C ALA A 131 -3.15 2.35 1.72
N GLY A 132 -3.19 2.71 0.44
CA GLY A 132 -2.75 4.01 -0.05
C GLY A 132 -3.24 4.28 -1.47
N GLU A 133 -3.20 5.55 -1.86
CA GLU A 133 -3.49 5.99 -3.22
C GLU A 133 -2.19 6.42 -3.91
N PHE A 134 -1.94 5.88 -5.09
CA PHE A 134 -0.67 6.05 -5.78
C PHE A 134 -0.87 6.51 -7.22
N ARG A 135 -0.11 7.54 -7.59
CA ARG A 135 0.12 7.95 -8.97
C ARG A 135 1.59 7.72 -9.30
N ALA A 136 1.88 6.68 -10.07
CA ALA A 136 3.24 6.23 -10.31
C ALA A 136 3.52 6.00 -11.80
N THR A 137 4.74 6.29 -12.23
CA THR A 137 5.18 6.09 -13.62
C THR A 137 5.72 4.68 -13.86
N THR A 138 5.41 4.14 -15.04
CA THR A 138 5.97 2.89 -15.58
C THR A 138 6.93 3.17 -16.74
N ALA A 139 7.53 4.37 -16.78
CA ALA A 139 8.54 4.71 -17.77
C ALA A 139 9.76 3.80 -17.64
N ARG A 140 10.44 3.53 -18.77
CA ARG A 140 11.61 2.64 -18.76
C ARG A 140 12.67 3.12 -17.75
N GLY A 141 13.06 2.21 -16.85
CA GLY A 141 14.08 2.45 -15.83
C GLY A 141 13.55 3.01 -14.51
N THR A 142 12.25 3.27 -14.39
CA THR A 142 11.61 3.58 -13.09
C THR A 142 11.16 2.30 -12.40
N TRP A 143 11.19 2.34 -11.06
CA TRP A 143 10.71 1.27 -10.21
C TRP A 143 10.14 1.81 -8.88
N PRO A 144 9.04 2.58 -8.91
CA PRO A 144 8.30 2.90 -7.68
C PRO A 144 7.80 1.62 -7.00
N ALA A 145 7.75 1.60 -5.66
CA ALA A 145 7.30 0.47 -4.88
C ALA A 145 6.56 0.90 -3.59
N PHE A 146 5.60 0.07 -3.19
CA PHE A 146 4.92 0.07 -1.89
C PHE A 146 4.94 -1.36 -1.37
N TRP A 147 5.60 -1.59 -0.24
CA TRP A 147 6.03 -2.94 0.14
C TRP A 147 6.30 -3.04 1.64
N LEU A 148 6.37 -4.27 2.13
CA LEU A 148 6.79 -4.61 3.49
C LEU A 148 8.03 -5.46 3.40
N THR A 149 8.97 -5.26 4.31
CA THR A 149 10.18 -6.09 4.37
C THR A 149 10.61 -6.34 5.81
N ALA A 150 11.35 -7.42 6.04
CA ALA A 150 11.75 -7.86 7.37
C ALA A 150 12.57 -6.79 8.11
N VAL A 151 12.29 -6.62 9.41
CA VAL A 151 13.20 -5.89 10.29
C VAL A 151 14.46 -6.71 10.57
N ASN A 152 14.32 -8.03 10.66
CA ASN A 152 15.41 -8.95 10.96
C ASN A 152 15.57 -10.00 9.86
N GLY A 153 16.72 -9.98 9.19
CA GLY A 153 17.01 -10.92 8.10
C GLY A 153 16.26 -10.56 6.82
N TRP A 154 16.13 -11.55 5.94
CA TRP A 154 15.31 -11.48 4.74
C TRP A 154 15.17 -12.90 4.15
N PRO A 155 13.97 -13.33 3.72
CA PRO A 155 12.64 -12.74 3.95
C PRO A 155 12.22 -12.75 5.43
N PRO A 156 11.03 -12.22 5.83
CA PRO A 156 9.82 -11.91 5.03
C PRO A 156 9.86 -10.65 4.13
N GLU A 157 9.06 -10.66 3.05
CA GLU A 157 8.80 -9.50 2.17
C GLU A 157 7.48 -9.66 1.38
N VAL A 158 6.67 -8.59 1.38
CA VAL A 158 5.42 -8.49 0.61
C VAL A 158 5.44 -7.20 -0.20
N ASP A 159 5.52 -7.33 -1.52
CA ASP A 159 5.40 -6.21 -2.43
C ASP A 159 3.93 -5.97 -2.76
N MET A 160 3.34 -4.97 -2.12
CA MET A 160 1.94 -4.61 -2.30
C MET A 160 1.69 -3.91 -3.62
N ALA A 161 2.70 -3.26 -4.18
CA ALA A 161 2.71 -2.76 -5.54
C ALA A 161 4.14 -2.42 -5.98
N GLU A 162 4.53 -2.88 -7.16
CA GLU A 162 5.74 -2.43 -7.85
C GLU A 162 5.42 -1.99 -9.27
N TRP A 163 5.63 -0.71 -9.57
CA TRP A 163 5.42 -0.19 -10.92
C TRP A 163 6.66 -0.42 -11.76
N LYS A 164 6.54 -1.31 -12.75
CA LYS A 164 7.65 -1.74 -13.60
C LYS A 164 7.74 -0.83 -14.82
N GLY A 165 8.97 -0.49 -15.22
CA GLY A 165 9.28 0.26 -16.45
C GLY A 165 8.87 -0.40 -17.78
N SER A 166 8.02 -1.43 -17.74
CA SER A 166 7.43 -2.17 -18.84
C SER A 166 5.94 -1.88 -19.04
N GLY A 167 5.33 -0.99 -18.24
CA GLY A 167 3.89 -0.71 -18.29
C GLY A 167 3.04 -1.62 -17.41
N LYS A 168 3.67 -2.31 -16.46
CA LYS A 168 3.00 -3.25 -15.54
C LYS A 168 3.11 -2.79 -14.10
N ILE A 169 2.21 -3.30 -13.28
CA ILE A 169 2.30 -3.29 -11.82
C ILE A 169 2.38 -4.74 -11.34
N SER A 170 3.29 -5.02 -10.41
CA SER A 170 3.50 -6.37 -9.84
C SER A 170 3.10 -6.41 -8.37
N PHE A 171 2.57 -7.57 -7.96
CA PHE A 171 2.20 -7.90 -6.58
C PHE A 171 2.91 -9.18 -6.17
N ASN A 172 3.76 -9.14 -5.14
CA ASN A 172 4.63 -10.27 -4.81
C ASN A 172 4.66 -10.63 -3.33
N THR A 173 4.99 -11.88 -3.05
CA THR A 173 5.32 -12.38 -1.72
C THR A 173 6.55 -13.29 -1.82
N PHE A 174 7.60 -13.00 -1.05
CA PHE A 174 8.87 -13.73 -1.10
C PHE A 174 9.03 -14.69 0.07
N ASN A 175 9.12 -15.98 -0.21
CA ASN A 175 9.51 -16.97 0.80
C ASN A 175 11.01 -17.22 0.82
N THR A 176 11.68 -17.04 -0.33
CA THR A 176 13.14 -16.95 -0.50
C THR A 176 13.42 -16.18 -1.81
N SER A 177 14.71 -15.96 -2.15
CA SER A 177 15.10 -15.41 -3.46
C SER A 177 14.69 -16.28 -4.66
N SER A 178 14.41 -17.57 -4.46
CA SER A 178 14.00 -18.52 -5.50
C SER A 178 12.56 -19.01 -5.35
N SER A 179 11.88 -18.63 -4.26
CA SER A 179 10.50 -18.97 -3.97
C SER A 179 9.71 -17.68 -3.82
N VAL A 180 9.29 -17.13 -4.95
CA VAL A 180 8.52 -15.90 -5.07
C VAL A 180 7.23 -16.21 -5.80
N ARG A 181 6.10 -15.79 -5.24
CA ARG A 181 4.85 -15.68 -5.98
C ARG A 181 4.75 -14.26 -6.49
N ALA A 182 4.63 -14.10 -7.80
CA ALA A 182 4.49 -12.80 -8.45
C ALA A 182 3.23 -12.79 -9.32
N ARG A 183 2.54 -11.65 -9.33
CA ARG A 183 1.42 -11.39 -10.22
C ARG A 183 1.61 -10.04 -10.90
N ASP A 184 1.94 -10.08 -12.18
CA ASP A 184 1.94 -8.92 -13.05
C ASP A 184 0.53 -8.65 -13.61
N VAL A 185 0.09 -7.40 -13.60
CA VAL A 185 -1.05 -6.93 -14.40
C VAL A 185 -0.67 -5.67 -15.18
N ALA A 186 -1.40 -5.40 -16.26
CA ALA A 186 -1.23 -4.17 -17.00
C ALA A 186 -1.60 -2.97 -16.11
N TYR A 187 -0.80 -1.92 -16.15
CA TYR A 187 -1.07 -0.67 -15.43
C TYR A 187 -1.34 0.44 -16.44
N SER A 188 -2.62 0.72 -16.67
CA SER A 188 -3.09 1.84 -17.48
C SER A 188 -3.23 3.10 -16.62
N GLU A 189 -3.27 4.28 -17.24
CA GLU A 189 -3.58 5.54 -16.57
C GLU A 189 -2.59 5.99 -15.48
N ALA A 190 -1.29 5.84 -15.72
CA ALA A 190 -0.21 6.29 -14.82
C ALA A 190 -0.25 7.76 -14.37
N ALA A 191 -1.12 8.60 -14.97
CA ALA A 191 -1.35 9.98 -14.57
C ALA A 191 -2.43 10.15 -13.49
N SER A 192 -3.19 9.10 -13.18
CA SER A 192 -4.27 9.05 -12.19
C SER A 192 -3.79 8.43 -10.88
N PHE A 193 -4.48 8.74 -9.79
CA PHE A 193 -4.32 8.01 -8.53
C PHE A 193 -5.11 6.70 -8.60
N HIS A 194 -4.49 5.62 -8.16
CA HIS A 194 -5.10 4.30 -8.04
C HIS A 194 -5.03 3.83 -6.59
N LYS A 195 -6.09 3.19 -6.11
CA LYS A 195 -6.13 2.63 -4.77
C LYS A 195 -5.40 1.30 -4.75
N ILE A 196 -4.44 1.16 -3.85
CA ILE A 196 -3.79 -0.11 -3.53
C ILE A 196 -4.17 -0.48 -2.11
N LEU A 197 -4.69 -1.69 -1.92
CA LEU A 197 -4.95 -2.28 -0.62
C LEU A 197 -4.32 -3.65 -0.56
N CYS A 198 -3.57 -3.94 0.50
CA CYS A 198 -3.14 -5.28 0.84
C CYS A 198 -3.71 -5.66 2.22
N GLU A 199 -4.52 -6.71 2.25
CA GLU A 199 -4.98 -7.31 3.50
C GLU A 199 -4.02 -8.45 3.84
N ILE A 200 -3.25 -8.29 4.92
CA ILE A 200 -2.42 -9.35 5.47
C ILE A 200 -3.08 -9.91 6.71
N ARG A 201 -3.25 -11.24 6.77
CA ARG A 201 -3.92 -11.94 7.87
C ARG A 201 -3.13 -13.17 8.28
N ASP A 202 -3.24 -13.54 9.55
CA ASP A 202 -2.86 -14.89 9.99
C ASP A 202 -3.68 -15.94 9.22
N GLU A 203 -3.00 -16.89 8.59
CA GLU A 203 -3.65 -17.97 7.84
C GLU A 203 -3.85 -19.23 8.70
N ASN A 204 -2.88 -19.58 9.54
CA ASN A 204 -2.83 -20.89 10.22
C ASN A 204 -2.05 -20.87 11.54
N GLY A 205 -1.83 -19.70 12.13
CA GLY A 205 -1.04 -19.46 13.32
C GLY A 205 0.47 -19.40 13.10
N ARG A 206 0.92 -19.48 11.84
CA ARG A 206 2.34 -19.53 11.43
C ARG A 206 2.62 -18.74 10.15
N ASP A 207 1.81 -18.96 9.12
CA ASP A 207 1.91 -18.32 7.82
C ASP A 207 0.89 -17.18 7.72
N VAL A 208 1.11 -16.25 6.79
CA VAL A 208 0.14 -15.18 6.49
C VAL A 208 -0.43 -15.34 5.10
N SER A 209 -1.71 -15.01 4.92
CA SER A 209 -2.26 -14.69 3.60
C SER A 209 -2.10 -13.20 3.31
N ALA A 210 -1.80 -12.87 2.07
CA ALA A 210 -1.74 -11.51 1.54
C ALA A 210 -2.71 -11.42 0.35
N LYS A 211 -3.79 -10.64 0.51
CA LYS A 211 -4.75 -10.37 -0.55
C LYS A 211 -4.49 -8.98 -1.13
N PHE A 212 -4.22 -8.92 -2.42
CA PHE A 212 -3.86 -7.68 -3.10
C PHE A 212 -5.05 -7.15 -3.89
N TYR A 213 -5.37 -5.89 -3.70
CA TYR A 213 -6.45 -5.19 -4.40
C TYR A 213 -5.90 -3.96 -5.11
N MET A 214 -6.42 -3.71 -6.32
CA MET A 214 -6.22 -2.47 -7.06
C MET A 214 -7.58 -1.95 -7.49
N ASP A 215 -7.89 -0.70 -7.15
CA ASP A 215 -9.18 -0.05 -7.41
C ASP A 215 -10.38 -0.92 -6.99
N ASP A 216 -10.34 -1.36 -5.72
CA ASP A 216 -11.36 -2.18 -5.07
C ASP A 216 -11.57 -3.58 -5.68
N LYS A 217 -10.71 -4.01 -6.63
CA LYS A 217 -10.74 -5.33 -7.25
C LYS A 217 -9.61 -6.22 -6.73
N LEU A 218 -9.95 -7.42 -6.28
CA LEU A 218 -8.98 -8.45 -5.90
C LEU A 218 -8.15 -8.87 -7.13
N ILE A 219 -6.83 -8.75 -7.03
CA ILE A 219 -5.88 -9.12 -8.07
C ILE A 219 -5.33 -10.52 -7.86
N ASP A 220 -4.90 -10.84 -6.64
CA ASP A 220 -4.37 -12.16 -6.26
C ASP A 220 -4.46 -12.39 -4.75
N THR A 221 -4.35 -13.65 -4.34
CA THR A 221 -4.10 -14.05 -2.95
C THR A 221 -2.84 -14.89 -2.91
N GLN A 222 -1.87 -14.48 -2.09
CA GLN A 222 -0.57 -15.13 -1.95
C GLN A 222 -0.29 -15.44 -0.47
N TYR A 223 0.77 -16.20 -0.20
CA TYR A 223 1.06 -16.71 1.13
C TYR A 223 2.53 -16.53 1.52
N GLY A 224 2.75 -15.88 2.67
CA GLY A 224 4.05 -15.69 3.30
C GLY A 224 4.29 -16.75 4.37
N LYS A 225 5.28 -17.61 4.17
CA LYS A 225 5.61 -18.74 5.03
C LYS A 225 6.37 -18.28 6.27
N GLY A 226 5.80 -18.50 7.45
CA GLY A 226 6.44 -18.20 8.74
C GLY A 226 6.44 -16.70 9.11
N TYR A 227 5.55 -15.92 8.50
CA TYR A 227 5.50 -14.46 8.69
C TYR A 227 4.79 -14.04 9.98
N VAL A 228 3.96 -14.91 10.58
CA VAL A 228 3.28 -14.59 11.85
C VAL A 228 4.34 -14.33 12.93
N GLY A 229 4.17 -13.20 13.62
CA GLY A 229 5.09 -12.72 14.65
C GLY A 229 6.38 -12.06 14.14
N GLN A 230 6.65 -12.08 12.83
CA GLN A 230 7.83 -11.40 12.28
C GLN A 230 7.57 -9.89 12.18
N PRO A 231 8.47 -9.03 12.71
CA PRO A 231 8.36 -7.58 12.56
C PRO A 231 8.75 -7.15 11.14
N LEU A 232 7.93 -6.29 10.55
CA LEU A 232 8.06 -5.75 9.19
C LEU A 232 8.19 -4.23 9.24
N TYR A 233 9.10 -3.70 8.41
CA TYR A 233 9.07 -2.32 7.96
C TYR A 233 8.00 -2.13 6.88
N LEU A 234 7.46 -0.92 6.80
CA LEU A 234 6.72 -0.38 5.66
C LEU A 234 7.53 0.73 4.98
#